data_AF-A0A397YFG4-F1
#
_entry.id   AF-A0A397YFG4-F1
#
_cell.length_a   1.000
_cell.length_b   1.000
_cell.length_c   1.000
_cell.angle_alpha   90.00
_cell.angle_beta   90.00
_cell.angle_gamma   90.00
#
_symmetry.space_group_name_H-M   'P 1'
#
loop_
_entity.id
_entity.type
_entity.pdbx_description
1 polymer ?
#
loop_
_entity_poly.entity_id
_entity_poly.type
_entity_poly.pdbx_seq_one_letter_code
_entity_poly.pdbx_strand_id
1 'polypeptide(L)'
;MSKRILCKFFAHGACLKGDNCEFSHDWKDPSNNICTFYQRGNCSYGSRCRYEHVKPSRPPHPSPASSSTYLSSPFVSQRDLSSSPAWTLASLDDEVNNTDTTKPEDQPICSYAAAGDCPRGDQCPHIHGDLCPTCQKHCLHPFRPVEREEHKRSCEKKHKQLEALKLSQDVECCVCLERVLSKPTPAERKFGILTECDHAFCIGCIRNWRSSSPSTGMDVNSTLRACPICRKLSYFVVPSVIWFSDPEEKKGIMDNYRDKLRSIDCKHFNFGDGNCPFGTSCFYKHAFHDGRLEEVVLRHLDAEDGQTVIAKDIRLSDFLENMHI
;
A
#
# COMPACT_ATOMS: atom_id res chain seq x y z
N MET A 1 28.01 -4.55 -7.46
CA MET A 1 26.66 -4.02 -7.17
C MET A 1 26.38 -4.21 -5.69
N SER A 2 26.15 -3.14 -4.92
CA SER A 2 25.75 -3.27 -3.51
C SER A 2 24.32 -3.80 -3.44
N LYS A 3 24.07 -4.91 -2.72
CA LYS A 3 22.71 -5.43 -2.49
C LYS A 3 21.87 -4.33 -1.84
N ARG A 4 20.80 -3.87 -2.51
CA ARG A 4 19.87 -2.91 -1.93
C ARG A 4 18.85 -3.68 -1.09
N ILE A 5 18.45 -3.10 0.03
CA ILE A 5 17.45 -3.71 0.93
C ILE A 5 16.06 -3.44 0.35
N LEU A 6 15.19 -4.45 0.27
CA LEU A 6 13.82 -4.31 -0.25
C LEU A 6 13.03 -3.26 0.54
N CYS A 7 12.43 -2.32 -0.19
CA CYS A 7 11.59 -1.27 0.36
C CYS A 7 10.35 -1.86 1.01
N LYS A 8 10.23 -1.70 2.34
CA LYS A 8 9.06 -2.18 3.09
C LYS A 8 7.74 -1.61 2.54
N PHE A 9 7.71 -0.34 2.15
CA PHE A 9 6.50 0.28 1.59
C PHE A 9 6.16 -0.28 0.20
N PHE A 10 7.15 -0.62 -0.63
CA PHE A 10 6.93 -1.26 -1.92
C PHE A 10 6.42 -2.69 -1.73
N ALA A 11 7.06 -3.44 -0.83
CA ALA A 11 6.61 -4.77 -0.42
C ALA A 11 5.18 -4.79 0.17
N HIS A 12 4.61 -3.62 0.53
CA HIS A 12 3.22 -3.45 0.98
C HIS A 12 2.30 -2.73 -0.04
N GLY A 13 2.75 -2.37 -1.24
CA GLY A 13 1.90 -1.68 -2.24
C GLY A 13 1.69 -0.18 -1.99
N ALA A 14 2.53 0.44 -1.16
CA ALA A 14 2.34 1.80 -0.63
C ALA A 14 3.54 2.74 -0.88
N CYS A 15 4.59 2.32 -1.59
CA CYS A 15 5.71 3.21 -1.90
C CYS A 15 5.36 4.18 -3.03
N LEU A 16 5.31 5.46 -2.70
CA LEU A 16 5.15 6.57 -3.66
C LEU A 16 6.47 7.27 -4.00
N LYS A 17 7.64 6.71 -3.62
CA LYS A 17 8.96 7.27 -3.96
C LYS A 17 9.48 6.81 -5.32
N GLY A 18 8.95 5.72 -5.86
CA GLY A 18 9.39 5.19 -7.14
C GLY A 18 10.89 4.85 -7.20
N ASP A 19 11.53 5.08 -8.33
CA ASP A 19 12.98 4.87 -8.50
C ASP A 19 13.84 5.84 -7.65
N ASN A 20 13.24 6.92 -7.13
CA ASN A 20 13.82 7.77 -6.08
C ASN A 20 13.67 7.17 -4.66
N CYS A 21 13.31 5.88 -4.53
CA CYS A 21 13.36 5.19 -3.25
C CYS A 21 14.80 4.78 -2.91
N GLU A 22 15.22 5.09 -1.68
CA GLU A 22 16.53 4.70 -1.13
C GLU A 22 16.65 3.18 -0.90
N PHE A 23 15.53 2.46 -1.03
CA PHE A 23 15.39 1.02 -0.84
C PHE A 23 14.94 0.36 -2.16
N SER A 24 15.26 -0.92 -2.35
CA SER A 24 15.00 -1.63 -3.60
C SER A 24 13.51 -1.84 -3.89
N HIS A 25 13.16 -1.79 -5.17
CA HIS A 25 11.86 -2.18 -5.72
C HIS A 25 11.95 -3.49 -6.56
N ASP A 26 13.02 -4.27 -6.42
CA ASP A 26 13.07 -5.65 -6.92
C ASP A 26 12.65 -6.62 -5.80
N TRP A 27 11.62 -7.43 -6.04
CA TRP A 27 11.15 -8.46 -5.11
C TRP A 27 12.18 -9.53 -4.75
N LYS A 28 13.22 -9.69 -5.58
CA LYS A 28 14.34 -10.62 -5.37
C LYS A 28 15.36 -10.09 -4.35
N ASP A 29 15.35 -8.80 -4.03
CA ASP A 29 16.23 -8.24 -3.02
C ASP A 29 15.76 -8.59 -1.59
N PRO A 30 16.70 -8.75 -0.64
CA PRO A 30 16.38 -9.18 0.72
C PRO A 30 15.59 -8.11 1.48
N SER A 31 14.53 -8.53 2.19
CA SER A 31 13.86 -7.68 3.17
C SER A 31 14.79 -7.33 4.33
N ASN A 32 14.60 -6.14 4.94
CA ASN A 32 15.34 -5.80 6.15
C ASN A 32 14.89 -6.69 7.31
N ASN A 33 15.59 -7.80 7.49
CA ASN A 33 15.31 -8.75 8.54
C ASN A 33 16.04 -8.40 9.85
N ILE A 34 16.83 -7.31 9.87
CA ILE A 34 17.66 -6.93 11.01
C ILE A 34 16.81 -6.41 12.17
N CYS A 35 17.10 -6.89 13.37
CA CYS A 35 16.43 -6.49 14.60
C CYS A 35 16.85 -5.07 15.03
N THR A 36 15.98 -4.09 14.78
CA THR A 36 16.21 -2.69 15.20
C THR A 36 16.34 -2.53 16.71
N PHE A 37 15.68 -3.38 17.50
CA PHE A 37 15.84 -3.41 18.97
C PHE A 37 17.23 -3.92 19.38
N TYR A 38 17.80 -4.89 18.65
CA TYR A 38 19.15 -5.40 18.90
C TYR A 38 20.23 -4.41 18.45
N GLN A 39 20.03 -3.73 17.32
CA GLN A 39 20.90 -2.62 16.90
C GLN A 39 20.94 -1.49 17.94
N ARG A 40 19.87 -1.34 18.74
CA ARG A 40 19.78 -0.42 19.89
C ARG A 40 20.20 -1.04 21.23
N GLY A 41 20.74 -2.26 21.22
CA GLY A 41 21.21 -2.98 22.41
C GLY A 41 20.11 -3.53 23.34
N ASN A 42 18.83 -3.41 22.97
CA ASN A 42 17.70 -3.57 23.89
C ASN A 42 16.67 -4.62 23.41
N CYS A 43 17.13 -5.69 22.75
CA CYS A 43 16.27 -6.81 22.34
C CYS A 43 16.12 -7.84 23.47
N SER A 44 14.95 -7.86 24.10
CA SER A 44 14.59 -8.81 25.17
C SER A 44 14.50 -10.27 24.72
N TYR A 45 14.39 -10.54 23.41
CA TYR A 45 14.22 -11.89 22.87
C TYR A 45 15.53 -12.68 22.71
N GLY A 46 16.69 -12.05 22.91
CA GLY A 46 17.99 -12.72 22.84
C GLY A 46 18.21 -13.50 21.53
N SER A 47 18.74 -14.73 21.63
CA SER A 47 18.91 -15.64 20.48
C SER A 47 17.59 -16.18 19.90
N ARG A 48 16.45 -15.95 20.56
CA ARG A 48 15.11 -16.37 20.10
C ARG A 48 14.39 -15.26 19.32
N CYS A 49 15.05 -14.14 19.04
CA CYS A 49 14.46 -13.09 18.22
C CYS A 49 14.20 -13.58 16.79
N ARG A 50 13.02 -13.28 16.25
CA ARG A 50 12.64 -13.58 14.85
C ARG A 50 13.38 -12.71 13.82
N TYR A 51 14.08 -11.68 14.27
CA TYR A 51 14.85 -10.75 13.45
C TYR A 51 16.36 -10.93 13.69
N GLU A 52 17.15 -10.73 12.64
CA GLU A 52 18.58 -11.01 12.61
C GLU A 52 19.37 -10.07 13.53
N HIS A 53 20.28 -10.64 14.33
CA HIS A 53 21.07 -9.94 15.34
C HIS A 53 22.50 -9.65 14.84
N VAL A 54 22.62 -8.80 13.81
CA VAL A 54 23.94 -8.32 13.33
C VAL A 54 24.50 -7.21 14.21
N LYS A 55 25.74 -7.38 14.70
CA LYS A 55 26.49 -6.30 15.35
C LYS A 55 26.90 -5.26 14.30
N PRO A 56 26.71 -3.95 14.53
CA PRO A 56 27.20 -2.93 13.60
C PRO A 56 28.72 -2.98 13.52
N SER A 57 29.26 -3.21 12.33
CA SER A 57 30.69 -3.19 12.06
C SER A 57 31.24 -1.76 12.22
N ARG A 58 31.96 -1.50 13.31
CA ARG A 58 32.73 -0.26 13.47
C ARG A 58 33.82 -0.24 12.38
N PRO A 59 33.95 0.81 11.57
CA PRO A 59 35.02 0.88 10.58
C PRO A 59 36.39 0.88 11.27
N PRO A 60 37.41 0.20 10.70
CA PRO A 60 38.72 0.15 11.30
C PRO A 60 39.40 1.52 11.24
N HIS A 61 39.65 2.13 12.40
CA HIS A 61 40.59 3.23 12.50
C HIS A 61 42.03 2.69 12.37
N PRO A 62 42.92 3.36 11.62
CA PRO A 62 44.31 2.93 11.52
C PRO A 62 45.07 3.24 12.82
N SER A 63 45.83 2.26 13.30
CA SER A 63 46.88 2.45 14.32
C SER A 63 48.23 2.07 13.71
N PRO A 64 49.32 2.81 14.02
CA PRO A 64 50.62 2.61 13.38
C PRO A 64 51.32 1.33 13.86
N ALA A 65 52.22 0.82 13.02
CA ALA A 65 53.01 -0.37 13.27
C ALA A 65 54.37 -0.07 13.95
N SER A 66 55.11 -1.15 14.26
CA SER A 66 56.52 -1.19 14.75
C SER A 66 56.70 -0.96 16.26
N SER A 67 57.50 -1.74 17.01
CA SER A 67 58.32 -2.92 16.68
C SER A 67 58.56 -3.80 17.93
N SER A 68 58.95 -5.06 17.72
CA SER A 68 59.29 -6.03 18.78
C SER A 68 60.68 -5.81 19.39
N THR A 69 60.78 -5.80 20.72
CA THR A 69 61.98 -6.27 21.45
C THR A 69 61.59 -6.87 22.81
N TYR A 70 62.44 -7.77 23.31
CA TYR A 70 62.20 -8.76 24.36
C TYR A 70 62.76 -8.29 25.72
N LEU A 71 62.21 -8.75 26.86
CA LEU A 71 62.93 -9.45 27.96
C LEU A 71 62.12 -9.60 29.28
N SER A 72 62.26 -10.79 29.88
CA SER A 72 62.23 -11.11 31.32
C SER A 72 60.95 -11.05 32.17
N SER A 73 60.59 -12.23 32.69
CA SER A 73 59.80 -12.51 33.92
C SER A 73 60.62 -12.18 35.21
N PRO A 74 60.10 -12.25 36.47
CA PRO A 74 59.09 -13.21 36.94
C PRO A 74 58.01 -12.74 37.97
N PHE A 75 57.09 -13.69 38.23
CA PHE A 75 56.49 -14.05 39.54
C PHE A 75 55.01 -13.68 39.83
N VAL A 76 54.11 -14.68 39.65
CA VAL A 76 53.14 -15.23 40.66
C VAL A 76 52.19 -14.22 41.34
N SER A 77 50.84 -14.33 41.33
CA SER A 77 49.86 -15.38 40.94
C SER A 77 48.41 -14.77 40.98
N GLN A 78 47.24 -15.42 40.90
CA GLN A 78 46.78 -16.83 40.89
C GLN A 78 45.61 -17.04 39.89
N ARG A 79 45.47 -18.30 39.41
CA ARG A 79 44.24 -19.11 39.19
C ARG A 79 43.03 -18.50 38.46
N ASP A 80 42.74 -18.90 37.22
CA ASP A 80 42.12 -20.18 36.75
C ASP A 80 40.58 -20.19 36.90
N LEU A 81 39.77 -20.66 35.94
CA LEU A 81 40.05 -21.59 34.83
C LEU A 81 39.20 -21.24 33.57
N SER A 82 39.75 -21.44 32.37
CA SER A 82 39.06 -21.20 31.09
C SER A 82 38.52 -22.48 30.44
N SER A 83 37.36 -22.34 29.80
CA SER A 83 36.90 -22.98 28.55
C SER A 83 37.43 -24.35 28.11
N SER A 84 36.52 -25.31 27.97
CA SER A 84 36.48 -26.25 26.82
C SER A 84 35.04 -26.73 26.55
N PRO A 85 34.70 -27.10 25.30
CA PRO A 85 33.30 -27.26 24.88
C PRO A 85 32.72 -28.65 25.19
N ALA A 86 31.49 -28.67 25.73
CA ALA A 86 30.77 -29.91 26.02
C ALA A 86 30.02 -30.45 24.79
N TRP A 87 30.75 -31.12 23.88
CA TRP A 87 30.19 -32.01 22.86
C TRP A 87 30.72 -33.45 23.06
N THR A 88 30.23 -34.14 24.09
CA THR A 88 30.33 -35.61 24.19
C THR A 88 29.31 -36.18 25.18
N LEU A 89 28.58 -37.21 24.74
CA LEU A 89 27.61 -38.07 25.46
C LEU A 89 26.44 -37.33 26.17
N ALA A 90 25.19 -37.47 25.74
CA ALA A 90 24.34 -38.67 25.55
C ALA A 90 23.45 -38.96 26.78
N SER A 91 22.16 -39.09 26.50
CA SER A 91 21.14 -39.74 27.34
C SER A 91 20.97 -39.21 28.77
N LEU A 92 20.13 -38.17 28.91
CA LEU A 92 19.05 -38.24 29.89
C LEU A 92 17.72 -37.91 29.21
N ASP A 93 16.84 -38.90 29.32
CA ASP A 93 15.39 -38.89 29.28
C ASP A 93 14.71 -37.56 29.66
N ASP A 94 13.96 -37.01 28.71
CA ASP A 94 12.79 -36.19 28.99
C ASP A 94 11.69 -36.68 28.03
N GLU A 95 10.93 -37.69 28.46
CA GLU A 95 9.71 -38.16 27.77
C GLU A 95 8.60 -37.10 27.87
N VAL A 96 8.76 -35.99 27.15
CA VAL A 96 7.61 -35.16 26.77
C VAL A 96 6.92 -35.85 25.59
N ASN A 97 6.17 -36.89 25.93
CA ASN A 97 5.17 -37.48 25.06
C ASN A 97 4.13 -36.40 24.70
N ASN A 98 4.36 -35.70 23.60
CA ASN A 98 3.34 -34.94 22.92
C ASN A 98 3.00 -35.65 21.62
N THR A 99 2.12 -36.66 21.71
CA THR A 99 1.30 -37.12 20.59
C THR A 99 0.38 -35.98 20.16
N ASP A 100 0.97 -34.95 19.56
CA ASP A 100 0.22 -33.84 19.01
C ASP A 100 -0.51 -34.36 17.77
N THR A 101 -1.74 -34.78 18.00
CA THR A 101 -2.67 -35.25 16.97
C THR A 101 -3.27 -34.04 16.25
N THR A 102 -2.46 -33.00 16.05
CA THR A 102 -2.81 -31.87 15.19
C THR A 102 -2.87 -32.39 13.77
N LYS A 103 -3.98 -32.08 13.11
CA LYS A 103 -4.13 -32.47 11.72
C LYS A 103 -3.09 -31.71 10.88
N PRO A 104 -2.67 -32.24 9.71
CA PRO A 104 -1.74 -31.55 8.83
C PRO A 104 -2.20 -30.15 8.39
N GLU A 105 -3.50 -29.86 8.49
CA GLU A 105 -4.10 -28.55 8.24
C GLU A 105 -3.83 -27.51 9.34
N ASP A 106 -3.54 -27.91 10.58
CA ASP A 106 -3.38 -26.98 11.73
C ASP A 106 -1.93 -26.50 11.94
N GLN A 107 -0.96 -27.18 11.33
CA GLN A 107 0.47 -26.91 11.53
C GLN A 107 0.92 -25.67 10.73
N PRO A 108 1.53 -24.64 11.36
CA PRO A 108 1.85 -23.38 10.68
C PRO A 108 3.05 -23.50 9.73
N ILE A 109 3.02 -22.72 8.64
CA ILE A 109 4.15 -22.61 7.70
C ILE A 109 5.38 -22.03 8.41
N CYS A 110 6.54 -22.60 8.12
CA CYS A 110 7.86 -22.08 8.49
C CYS A 110 7.99 -20.60 8.15
N SER A 111 8.14 -19.77 9.19
CA SER A 111 8.24 -18.32 9.08
C SER A 111 9.37 -17.83 8.17
N TYR A 112 10.44 -18.61 8.04
CA TYR A 112 11.61 -18.26 7.25
C TYR A 112 11.40 -18.63 5.78
N ALA A 113 10.90 -19.83 5.48
CA ALA A 113 10.50 -20.24 4.13
C ALA A 113 9.43 -19.29 3.54
N ALA A 114 8.43 -18.92 4.34
CA ALA A 114 7.40 -17.94 3.95
C ALA A 114 7.95 -16.51 3.74
N ALA A 115 9.06 -16.15 4.37
CA ALA A 115 9.74 -14.87 4.11
C ALA A 115 10.53 -14.90 2.79
N GLY A 116 11.05 -16.07 2.40
CA GLY A 116 11.67 -16.36 1.10
C GLY A 116 12.78 -17.41 1.16
N ASP A 117 13.47 -17.53 2.30
CA ASP A 117 14.63 -18.41 2.49
C ASP A 117 14.61 -18.98 3.92
N CYS A 118 14.82 -20.30 4.05
CA CYS A 118 15.01 -20.93 5.35
C CYS A 118 16.43 -21.50 5.47
N PRO A 119 17.25 -21.04 6.44
CA PRO A 119 18.63 -21.49 6.60
C PRO A 119 18.77 -22.95 7.04
N ARG A 120 17.66 -23.65 7.35
CA ARG A 120 17.62 -25.08 7.65
C ARG A 120 17.35 -25.96 6.44
N GLY A 121 17.00 -25.38 5.29
CA GLY A 121 16.60 -26.12 4.08
C GLY A 121 15.55 -27.19 4.38
N ASP A 122 15.66 -28.33 3.73
CA ASP A 122 14.70 -29.45 3.85
C ASP A 122 14.76 -30.18 5.22
N GLN A 123 15.73 -29.84 6.08
CA GLN A 123 15.83 -30.36 7.46
C GLN A 123 15.02 -29.52 8.46
N CYS A 124 14.22 -28.56 8.01
CA CYS A 124 13.38 -27.76 8.88
C CYS A 124 12.17 -28.55 9.40
N PRO A 125 11.90 -28.60 10.72
CA PRO A 125 10.76 -29.34 11.28
C PRO A 125 9.40 -28.65 11.08
N HIS A 126 9.33 -27.58 10.27
CA HIS A 126 8.10 -26.85 9.98
C HIS A 126 7.82 -26.90 8.48
N ILE A 127 6.55 -27.08 8.11
CA ILE A 127 6.08 -27.11 6.73
C ILE A 127 6.60 -25.88 5.97
N HIS A 128 7.34 -26.05 4.89
CA HIS A 128 7.82 -24.92 4.10
C HIS A 128 6.72 -24.28 3.25
N GLY A 129 5.73 -25.05 2.83
CA GLY A 129 4.64 -24.58 1.97
C GLY A 129 5.02 -24.53 0.49
N ASP A 130 4.03 -24.41 -0.38
CA ASP A 130 4.25 -24.36 -1.82
C ASP A 130 4.60 -22.94 -2.28
N LEU A 131 5.31 -22.87 -3.41
CA LEU A 131 5.67 -21.62 -4.06
C LEU A 131 4.45 -20.92 -4.66
N CYS A 132 4.22 -19.67 -4.27
CA CYS A 132 3.30 -18.78 -4.98
C CYS A 132 3.90 -18.39 -6.35
N PRO A 133 3.17 -18.56 -7.48
CA PRO A 133 3.71 -18.24 -8.81
C PRO A 133 4.00 -16.75 -9.00
N THR A 134 3.29 -15.86 -8.29
CA THR A 134 3.40 -14.41 -8.43
C THR A 134 4.55 -13.83 -7.59
N CYS A 135 4.69 -14.21 -6.32
CA CYS A 135 5.74 -13.66 -5.44
C CYS A 135 6.94 -14.59 -5.23
N GLN A 136 6.91 -15.82 -5.73
CA GLN A 136 7.98 -16.83 -5.64
C GLN A 136 8.39 -17.17 -4.19
N LYS A 137 7.47 -17.03 -3.22
CA LYS A 137 7.69 -17.38 -1.81
C LYS A 137 6.94 -18.65 -1.44
N HIS A 138 7.52 -19.44 -0.53
CA HIS A 138 6.90 -20.64 0.02
C HIS A 138 5.84 -20.25 1.08
N CYS A 139 4.71 -19.73 0.62
CA CYS A 139 3.69 -19.10 1.47
C CYS A 139 2.28 -19.64 1.23
N LEU A 140 2.15 -20.65 0.36
CA LEU A 140 0.91 -21.39 0.14
C LEU A 140 0.90 -22.60 1.07
N HIS A 141 -0.15 -22.80 1.86
CA HIS A 141 -0.22 -23.98 2.72
C HIS A 141 -0.60 -25.23 1.90
N PRO A 142 0.11 -26.38 2.01
CA PRO A 142 -0.15 -27.55 1.17
C PRO A 142 -1.57 -28.11 1.34
N PHE A 143 -2.07 -28.07 2.59
CA PHE A 143 -3.34 -28.67 3.00
C PHE A 143 -4.50 -27.67 3.15
N ARG A 144 -4.32 -26.36 2.88
CA ARG A 144 -5.42 -25.36 2.95
C ARG A 144 -5.71 -24.76 1.58
N PRO A 145 -6.55 -25.40 0.75
CA PRO A 145 -6.80 -24.96 -0.62
C PRO A 145 -7.50 -23.60 -0.69
N VAL A 146 -8.36 -23.27 0.28
CA VAL A 146 -9.07 -21.97 0.33
C VAL A 146 -8.09 -20.83 0.60
N GLU A 147 -7.29 -20.90 1.68
CA GLU A 147 -6.27 -19.89 1.99
C GLU A 147 -5.22 -19.76 0.88
N ARG A 148 -4.85 -20.88 0.23
CA ARG A 148 -3.97 -20.87 -0.96
C ARG A 148 -4.55 -19.98 -2.07
N GLU A 149 -5.84 -20.13 -2.38
CA GLU A 149 -6.48 -19.39 -3.46
C GLU A 149 -6.73 -17.92 -3.10
N GLU A 150 -7.08 -17.64 -1.84
CA GLU A 150 -7.15 -16.28 -1.31
C GLU A 150 -5.77 -15.57 -1.34
N HIS A 151 -4.69 -16.29 -1.01
CA HIS A 151 -3.34 -15.79 -1.18
C HIS A 151 -3.04 -15.46 -2.64
N LYS A 152 -3.23 -16.39 -3.58
CA LYS A 152 -2.95 -16.14 -5.01
C LYS A 152 -3.69 -14.90 -5.51
N ARG A 153 -5.01 -14.85 -5.31
CA ARG A 153 -5.88 -13.73 -5.73
C ARG A 153 -5.43 -12.39 -5.12
N SER A 154 -5.06 -12.36 -3.84
CA SER A 154 -4.58 -11.13 -3.19
C SER A 154 -3.15 -10.75 -3.60
N CYS A 155 -2.28 -11.73 -3.85
CA CYS A 155 -0.92 -11.54 -4.34
C CYS A 155 -0.88 -10.98 -5.76
N GLU A 156 -1.65 -11.58 -6.69
CA GLU A 156 -1.81 -11.10 -8.06
C GLU A 156 -2.34 -9.67 -8.11
N LYS A 157 -3.40 -9.38 -7.35
CA LYS A 157 -3.97 -8.03 -7.24
C LYS A 157 -2.93 -7.01 -6.77
N LYS A 158 -2.11 -7.39 -5.79
CA LYS A 158 -1.04 -6.55 -5.25
C LYS A 158 0.13 -6.36 -6.22
N HIS A 159 0.48 -7.38 -7.00
CA HIS A 159 1.49 -7.28 -8.05
C HIS A 159 1.04 -6.32 -9.15
N LYS A 160 -0.17 -6.50 -9.68
CA LYS A 160 -0.79 -5.59 -10.66
C LYS A 160 -0.83 -4.14 -10.17
N GLN A 161 -1.21 -3.93 -8.90
CA GLN A 161 -1.21 -2.58 -8.30
C GLN A 161 0.19 -1.96 -8.24
N LEU A 162 1.24 -2.75 -8.01
CA LEU A 162 2.63 -2.28 -7.99
C LEU A 162 3.20 -2.02 -9.37
N GLU A 163 2.82 -2.81 -10.37
CA GLU A 163 3.16 -2.56 -11.77
C GLU A 163 2.47 -1.27 -12.27
N ALA A 164 1.19 -1.08 -11.98
CA ALA A 164 0.47 0.16 -12.26
C ALA A 164 1.13 1.36 -11.55
N LEU A 165 1.48 1.24 -10.26
CA LEU A 165 2.25 2.27 -9.54
C LEU A 165 3.61 2.55 -10.18
N LYS A 166 4.28 1.54 -10.76
CA LYS A 166 5.57 1.70 -11.45
C LYS A 166 5.41 2.45 -12.77
N LEU A 167 4.46 2.03 -13.61
CA LEU A 167 4.11 2.71 -14.86
C LEU A 167 3.67 4.16 -14.62
N SER A 168 3.07 4.45 -13.46
CA SER A 168 2.61 5.79 -13.07
C SER A 168 3.72 6.77 -12.66
N GLN A 169 4.97 6.32 -12.42
CA GLN A 169 5.99 7.17 -11.79
C GLN A 169 6.44 8.34 -12.66
N ASP A 170 6.57 8.09 -13.97
CA ASP A 170 7.05 9.05 -14.97
C ASP A 170 5.91 9.91 -15.55
N VAL A 171 4.67 9.76 -15.08
CA VAL A 171 3.52 10.53 -15.60
C VAL A 171 3.56 11.97 -15.06
N GLU A 172 3.71 12.91 -15.98
CA GLU A 172 3.83 14.35 -15.74
C GLU A 172 2.48 15.08 -15.84
N CYS A 173 2.31 16.13 -15.05
CA CYS A 173 1.12 16.96 -15.08
C CYS A 173 1.17 17.93 -16.27
N CYS A 174 0.17 17.91 -17.16
CA CYS A 174 0.07 18.81 -18.31
C CYS A 174 -0.03 20.33 -17.97
N VAL A 175 -0.11 20.70 -16.69
CA VAL A 175 -0.21 22.11 -16.23
C VAL A 175 1.08 22.60 -15.57
N CYS A 176 1.70 21.82 -14.68
CA CYS A 176 2.96 22.21 -14.01
C CYS A 176 4.21 21.51 -14.55
N LEU A 177 4.06 20.57 -15.49
CA LEU A 177 5.12 19.78 -16.12
C LEU A 177 5.99 18.97 -15.13
N GLU A 178 5.53 18.82 -13.89
CA GLU A 178 6.17 17.99 -12.87
C GLU A 178 5.54 16.60 -12.81
N ARG A 179 6.37 15.59 -12.55
CA ARG A 179 5.96 14.20 -12.25
C ARG A 179 5.06 14.15 -11.04
N VAL A 180 3.83 13.67 -11.21
CA VAL A 180 2.78 13.76 -10.19
C VAL A 180 3.16 13.03 -8.89
N LEU A 181 3.74 11.83 -9.00
CA LEU A 181 4.14 11.03 -7.83
C LEU A 181 5.45 11.49 -7.18
N SER A 182 6.20 12.40 -7.81
CA SER A 182 7.43 12.99 -7.24
C SER A 182 7.17 14.24 -6.38
N LYS A 183 5.93 14.73 -6.32
CA LYS A 183 5.54 15.89 -5.50
C LYS A 183 5.95 15.74 -4.03
N PRO A 184 6.30 16.82 -3.32
CA PRO A 184 6.90 16.73 -1.98
C PRO A 184 5.97 16.03 -0.98
N THR A 185 4.71 16.45 -0.89
CA THR A 185 3.77 15.91 0.11
C THR A 185 2.99 14.68 -0.39
N PRO A 186 2.73 13.66 0.45
CA PRO A 186 1.87 12.52 0.08
C PRO A 186 0.42 12.89 -0.28
N ALA A 187 -0.04 14.08 0.11
CA ALA A 187 -1.36 14.58 -0.24
C ALA A 187 -1.46 14.99 -1.73
N GLU A 188 -0.36 15.51 -2.28
CA GLU A 188 -0.26 16.01 -3.67
C GLU A 188 0.18 14.95 -4.67
N ARG A 189 0.77 13.83 -4.21
CA ARG A 189 1.14 12.65 -5.01
C ARG A 189 -0.08 11.85 -5.48
N LYS A 190 -1.01 12.53 -6.13
CA LYS A 190 -2.24 11.97 -6.67
C LYS A 190 -2.56 12.61 -8.01
N PHE A 191 -2.94 11.79 -8.97
CA PHE A 191 -3.54 12.22 -10.22
C PHE A 191 -4.96 12.73 -9.97
N GLY A 192 -5.35 13.78 -10.68
CA GLY A 192 -6.73 14.24 -10.77
C GLY A 192 -7.32 13.83 -12.11
N ILE A 193 -7.90 12.62 -12.17
CA ILE A 193 -8.45 12.03 -13.39
C ILE A 193 -9.80 12.69 -13.71
N LEU A 194 -10.01 13.07 -14.97
CA LEU A 194 -11.28 13.59 -15.49
C LEU A 194 -12.05 12.47 -16.20
N THR A 195 -13.38 12.53 -16.19
CA THR A 195 -14.22 11.45 -16.76
C THR A 195 -14.11 11.43 -18.28
N GLU A 196 -14.29 12.58 -18.93
CA GLU A 196 -14.45 12.68 -20.40
C GLU A 196 -13.12 12.79 -21.20
N CYS A 197 -11.96 12.85 -20.53
CA CYS A 197 -10.66 12.98 -21.21
C CYS A 197 -9.51 12.34 -20.43
N ASP A 198 -8.38 12.13 -21.13
CA ASP A 198 -7.23 11.37 -20.61
C ASP A 198 -5.98 12.25 -20.38
N HIS A 199 -6.19 13.52 -20.10
CA HIS A 199 -5.10 14.46 -19.79
C HIS A 199 -4.64 14.29 -18.35
N ALA A 200 -3.32 14.17 -18.16
CA ALA A 200 -2.73 13.95 -16.85
C ALA A 200 -2.62 15.27 -16.06
N PHE A 201 -3.18 15.28 -14.84
CA PHE A 201 -3.06 16.41 -13.92
C PHE A 201 -2.64 15.90 -12.54
N CYS A 202 -1.77 16.64 -11.84
CA CYS A 202 -1.69 16.47 -10.40
C CYS A 202 -2.95 17.05 -9.74
N ILE A 203 -3.35 16.47 -8.60
CA ILE A 203 -4.58 16.83 -7.90
C ILE A 203 -4.60 18.32 -7.48
N GLY A 204 -3.44 18.91 -7.22
CA GLY A 204 -3.29 20.33 -6.91
C GLY A 204 -3.68 21.23 -8.08
N CYS A 205 -3.09 21.02 -9.27
CA CYS A 205 -3.36 21.86 -10.44
C CYS A 205 -4.83 21.83 -10.87
N ILE A 206 -5.47 20.65 -10.93
CA ILE A 206 -6.88 20.57 -11.38
C ILE A 206 -7.86 21.11 -10.33
N ARG A 207 -7.51 21.04 -9.03
CA ARG A 207 -8.27 21.73 -7.97
C ARG A 207 -8.12 23.24 -8.07
N ASN A 208 -6.89 23.75 -8.22
CA ASN A 208 -6.63 25.17 -8.39
C ASN A 208 -7.36 25.73 -9.62
N TRP A 209 -7.35 25.01 -10.73
CA TRP A 209 -8.13 25.35 -11.92
C TRP A 209 -9.62 25.51 -11.59
N ARG A 210 -10.24 24.52 -10.92
CA ARG A 210 -11.67 24.54 -10.56
C ARG A 210 -12.04 25.55 -9.48
N SER A 211 -11.09 25.96 -8.64
CA SER A 211 -11.27 26.95 -7.58
C SER A 211 -10.90 28.38 -8.02
N SER A 212 -10.40 28.57 -9.24
CA SER A 212 -10.03 29.90 -9.73
C SER A 212 -11.29 30.71 -10.05
N SER A 213 -11.48 31.85 -9.40
CA SER A 213 -12.58 32.78 -9.72
C SER A 213 -12.30 33.50 -11.05
N PRO A 214 -13.13 33.37 -12.10
CA PRO A 214 -12.89 34.06 -13.36
C PRO A 214 -13.22 35.55 -13.24
N SER A 215 -12.52 36.37 -14.01
CA SER A 215 -12.95 37.73 -14.32
C SER A 215 -14.29 37.69 -15.09
N THR A 216 -15.18 38.62 -14.76
CA THR A 216 -16.57 38.75 -15.22
C THR A 216 -16.79 38.50 -16.73
N GLY A 217 -17.83 37.72 -17.09
CA GLY A 217 -18.47 37.81 -18.42
C GLY A 217 -18.61 36.54 -19.27
N MET A 218 -18.26 35.35 -18.79
CA MET A 218 -18.51 34.06 -19.48
C MET A 218 -19.26 33.09 -18.57
N ASP A 219 -19.77 31.97 -19.13
CA ASP A 219 -20.19 30.83 -18.31
C ASP A 219 -18.97 30.25 -17.58
N VAL A 220 -18.80 30.73 -16.36
CA VAL A 220 -17.72 30.38 -15.45
C VAL A 220 -17.78 28.92 -15.04
N ASN A 221 -18.99 28.37 -14.88
CA ASN A 221 -19.23 27.04 -14.35
C ASN A 221 -18.83 25.97 -15.37
N SER A 222 -19.17 26.19 -16.63
CA SER A 222 -18.75 25.40 -17.79
C SER A 222 -17.23 25.47 -17.97
N THR A 223 -16.64 26.68 -17.98
CA THR A 223 -15.20 26.87 -18.24
C THR A 223 -14.31 26.26 -17.14
N LEU A 224 -14.69 26.37 -15.87
CA LEU A 224 -13.93 25.78 -14.75
C LEU A 224 -14.07 24.26 -14.66
N ARG A 225 -15.20 23.70 -15.12
CA ARG A 225 -15.43 22.24 -15.17
C ARG A 225 -14.85 21.60 -16.43
N ALA A 226 -14.51 22.39 -17.44
CA ALA A 226 -13.76 21.96 -18.61
C ALA A 226 -12.35 21.49 -18.25
N CYS A 227 -11.84 20.54 -19.04
CA CYS A 227 -10.42 20.16 -19.03
C CYS A 227 -9.55 21.36 -19.47
N PRO A 228 -8.47 21.72 -18.74
CA PRO A 228 -7.55 22.78 -19.13
C PRO A 228 -6.95 22.65 -20.53
N ILE A 229 -6.80 21.42 -21.03
CA ILE A 229 -6.12 21.12 -22.30
C ILE A 229 -7.11 20.99 -23.46
N CYS A 230 -8.11 20.12 -23.36
CA CYS A 230 -9.03 19.81 -24.47
C CYS A 230 -10.44 20.40 -24.33
N ARG A 231 -10.69 21.22 -23.30
CA ARG A 231 -11.99 21.85 -22.99
C ARG A 231 -13.20 20.93 -22.79
N LYS A 232 -13.09 19.60 -22.94
CA LYS A 232 -14.15 18.65 -22.60
C LYS A 232 -14.63 18.85 -21.15
N LEU A 233 -15.94 18.99 -20.96
CA LEU A 233 -16.55 19.18 -19.65
C LEU A 233 -16.43 17.91 -18.81
N SER A 234 -15.95 18.04 -17.56
CA SER A 234 -15.90 16.95 -16.59
C SER A 234 -16.37 17.50 -15.25
N TYR A 235 -17.55 17.11 -14.78
CA TYR A 235 -18.12 17.65 -13.53
C TYR A 235 -17.44 17.06 -12.29
N PHE A 236 -16.74 15.94 -12.45
CA PHE A 236 -16.09 15.18 -11.39
C PHE A 236 -14.57 15.11 -11.60
N VAL A 237 -13.82 14.98 -10.50
CA VAL A 237 -12.37 14.73 -10.49
C VAL A 237 -12.12 13.54 -9.58
N VAL A 238 -11.51 12.48 -10.13
CA VAL A 238 -11.18 11.27 -9.38
C VAL A 238 -9.71 11.33 -8.93
N PRO A 239 -9.44 11.44 -7.62
CA PRO A 239 -8.08 11.39 -7.09
C PRO A 239 -7.58 9.94 -7.08
N SER A 240 -6.47 9.67 -7.76
CA SER A 240 -5.84 8.34 -7.82
C SER A 240 -4.34 8.41 -7.53
N VAL A 241 -3.76 7.33 -6.98
CA VAL A 241 -2.29 7.17 -6.87
C VAL A 241 -1.68 6.40 -8.05
N ILE A 242 -2.54 5.84 -8.91
CA ILE A 242 -2.16 5.20 -10.17
C ILE A 242 -2.75 5.97 -11.35
N TRP A 243 -1.98 6.06 -12.43
CA TRP A 243 -2.40 6.46 -13.75
C TRP A 243 -2.83 5.21 -14.53
N PHE A 244 -3.88 5.34 -15.34
CA PHE A 244 -4.40 4.23 -16.13
C PHE A 244 -3.64 4.08 -17.45
N SER A 245 -3.50 2.84 -17.92
CA SER A 245 -2.92 2.52 -19.23
C SER A 245 -4.00 2.39 -20.32
N ASP A 246 -5.23 2.05 -19.93
CA ASP A 246 -6.34 1.77 -20.84
C ASP A 246 -7.70 2.30 -20.29
N PRO A 247 -8.75 2.37 -21.14
CA PRO A 247 -10.06 2.89 -20.73
C PRO A 247 -10.82 2.03 -19.71
N GLU A 248 -10.57 0.71 -19.63
CA GLU A 248 -11.21 -0.18 -18.66
C GLU A 248 -10.61 0.02 -17.27
N GLU A 249 -9.28 0.13 -17.17
CA GLU A 249 -8.58 0.51 -15.95
C GLU A 249 -9.04 1.90 -15.47
N LYS A 250 -9.15 2.88 -16.39
CA LYS A 250 -9.71 4.20 -16.08
C LYS A 250 -11.10 4.08 -15.44
N LYS A 251 -12.00 3.31 -16.07
CA LYS A 251 -13.35 3.08 -15.56
C LYS A 251 -13.32 2.40 -14.18
N GLY A 252 -12.50 1.37 -13.99
CA GLY A 252 -12.31 0.69 -12.71
C GLY A 252 -11.84 1.60 -11.59
N ILE A 253 -10.93 2.54 -11.87
CA ILE A 253 -10.50 3.57 -10.91
C ILE A 253 -11.66 4.51 -10.54
N MET A 254 -12.44 4.98 -11.53
CA MET A 254 -13.58 5.87 -11.31
C MET A 254 -14.70 5.19 -10.49
N ASP A 255 -15.04 3.95 -10.83
CA ASP A 255 -16.11 3.22 -10.16
C ASP A 255 -15.70 2.79 -8.74
N ASN A 256 -14.47 2.32 -8.55
CA ASN A 256 -13.95 2.02 -7.21
C ASN A 256 -13.89 3.27 -6.29
N TYR A 257 -13.64 4.45 -6.86
CA TYR A 257 -13.73 5.70 -6.10
C TYR A 257 -15.17 6.06 -5.75
N ARG A 258 -16.12 5.92 -6.69
CA ARG A 258 -17.57 6.11 -6.41
C ARG A 258 -18.08 5.15 -5.33
N ASP A 259 -17.69 3.88 -5.37
CA ASP A 259 -18.05 2.90 -4.34
C ASP A 259 -17.52 3.27 -2.95
N LYS A 260 -16.28 3.78 -2.88
CA LYS A 260 -15.72 4.31 -1.64
C LYS A 260 -16.51 5.50 -1.13
N LEU A 261 -16.90 6.46 -1.98
CA LEU A 261 -17.75 7.57 -1.56
C LEU A 261 -19.12 7.06 -1.07
N ARG A 262 -19.74 6.11 -1.78
CA ARG A 262 -21.00 5.44 -1.38
C ARG A 262 -20.90 4.63 -0.09
N SER A 263 -19.71 4.41 0.46
CA SER A 263 -19.51 3.78 1.78
C SER A 263 -19.32 4.79 2.92
N ILE A 264 -19.10 6.07 2.60
CA ILE A 264 -18.88 7.16 3.56
C ILE A 264 -20.18 7.93 3.75
N ASP A 265 -20.63 8.06 5.00
CA ASP A 265 -21.86 8.78 5.34
C ASP A 265 -21.77 10.28 4.96
N CYS A 266 -22.85 10.78 4.35
CA CYS A 266 -22.92 12.13 3.82
C CYS A 266 -23.05 13.17 4.94
N LYS A 267 -22.02 14.00 5.09
CA LYS A 267 -21.99 15.11 6.05
C LYS A 267 -23.19 16.08 5.93
N HIS A 268 -23.74 16.26 4.72
CA HIS A 268 -24.86 17.16 4.49
C HIS A 268 -26.23 16.52 4.77
N PHE A 269 -26.34 15.19 4.66
CA PHE A 269 -27.54 14.44 5.04
C PHE A 269 -27.63 14.24 6.57
N ASN A 270 -26.47 14.12 7.23
CA ASN A 270 -26.33 14.02 8.70
C ASN A 270 -27.38 13.09 9.34
N PHE A 271 -27.43 11.85 8.88
CA PHE A 271 -28.31 10.80 9.41
C PHE A 271 -29.82 11.11 9.42
N GLY A 272 -30.26 12.04 8.55
CA GLY A 272 -31.64 12.49 8.41
C GLY A 272 -31.92 13.87 9.00
N ASP A 273 -30.98 14.42 9.79
CA ASP A 273 -31.12 15.76 10.40
C ASP A 273 -30.78 16.91 9.43
N GLY A 274 -30.13 16.60 8.30
CA GLY A 274 -29.66 17.57 7.32
C GLY A 274 -30.23 17.33 5.92
N ASN A 275 -30.47 18.41 5.18
CA ASN A 275 -30.86 18.31 3.77
C ASN A 275 -29.62 18.37 2.86
N CYS A 276 -29.32 17.27 2.18
CA CYS A 276 -28.21 17.23 1.23
C CYS A 276 -28.55 18.03 -0.04
N PRO A 277 -27.77 19.07 -0.42
CA PRO A 277 -28.06 19.89 -1.59
C PRO A 277 -27.93 19.12 -2.91
N PHE A 278 -27.26 17.97 -2.89
CA PHE A 278 -27.09 17.10 -4.05
C PHE A 278 -28.19 16.02 -4.16
N GLY A 279 -29.04 15.87 -3.13
CA GLY A 279 -30.14 14.89 -3.10
C GLY A 279 -29.72 13.50 -3.58
N THR A 280 -30.51 12.95 -4.51
CA THR A 280 -30.29 11.64 -5.14
C THR A 280 -29.04 11.55 -6.03
N SER A 281 -28.43 12.69 -6.40
CA SER A 281 -27.17 12.75 -7.14
C SER A 281 -25.93 12.83 -6.22
N CYS A 282 -26.11 12.70 -4.90
CA CYS A 282 -24.98 12.67 -3.97
C CYS A 282 -24.15 11.39 -4.13
N PHE A 283 -22.83 11.52 -4.20
CA PHE A 283 -21.92 10.37 -4.26
C PHE A 283 -21.69 9.71 -2.89
N TYR A 284 -22.15 10.32 -1.80
CA TYR A 284 -21.98 9.85 -0.43
C TYR A 284 -23.22 9.12 0.08
N LYS A 285 -23.04 8.24 1.08
CA LYS A 285 -24.11 7.43 1.65
C LYS A 285 -25.13 8.29 2.39
N HIS A 286 -26.39 8.25 1.97
CA HIS A 286 -27.52 8.78 2.73
C HIS A 286 -28.13 7.61 3.52
N ALA A 287 -27.77 7.51 4.80
CA ALA A 287 -28.31 6.54 5.74
C ALA A 287 -28.86 7.28 6.95
N PHE A 288 -30.06 6.94 7.41
CA PHE A 288 -30.68 7.49 8.61
C PHE A 288 -30.02 6.93 9.89
N HIS A 289 -30.33 7.54 11.03
CA HIS A 289 -29.85 7.11 12.35
C HIS A 289 -30.21 5.65 12.70
N ASP A 290 -31.31 5.13 12.14
CA ASP A 290 -31.76 3.73 12.32
C ASP A 290 -31.11 2.74 11.33
N GLY A 291 -30.19 3.23 10.49
CA GLY A 291 -29.47 2.44 9.49
C GLY A 291 -30.21 2.22 8.17
N ARG A 292 -31.47 2.68 8.03
CA ARG A 292 -32.15 2.67 6.73
C ARG A 292 -31.41 3.58 5.74
N LEU A 293 -31.38 3.20 4.47
CA LEU A 293 -30.92 4.07 3.41
C LEU A 293 -32.05 5.00 2.97
N GLU A 294 -31.71 6.20 2.48
CA GLU A 294 -32.69 7.06 1.80
C GLU A 294 -33.20 6.34 0.55
N GLU A 295 -34.52 6.13 0.49
CA GLU A 295 -35.16 5.48 -0.64
C GLU A 295 -35.20 6.46 -1.81
N VAL A 296 -34.55 6.09 -2.93
CA VAL A 296 -34.38 6.97 -4.09
C VAL A 296 -35.71 7.08 -4.85
N VAL A 297 -36.61 7.93 -4.35
CA VAL A 297 -37.79 8.37 -5.09
C VAL A 297 -37.30 9.27 -6.21
N LEU A 298 -37.23 8.72 -7.42
CA LEU A 298 -37.03 9.49 -8.65
C LEU A 298 -38.10 10.59 -8.69
N ARG A 299 -37.69 11.85 -8.57
CA ARG A 299 -38.61 12.98 -8.73
C ARG A 299 -39.06 13.00 -10.18
N HIS A 300 -40.33 12.65 -10.41
CA HIS A 300 -40.96 12.89 -11.70
C HIS A 300 -41.01 14.42 -11.89
N LEU A 301 -40.32 14.91 -12.91
CA LEU A 301 -40.50 16.27 -13.40
C LEU A 301 -41.65 16.20 -14.40
N ASP A 302 -42.83 16.64 -13.98
CA ASP A 302 -43.98 16.75 -14.88
C ASP A 302 -43.67 17.85 -15.92
N ALA A 303 -43.48 17.43 -17.17
CA ALA A 303 -43.43 18.35 -18.30
C ALA A 303 -44.85 18.80 -18.66
N GLU A 304 -45.02 20.08 -18.99
CA GLU A 304 -46.34 20.67 -19.29
C GLU A 304 -47.06 20.00 -20.48
N ASP A 305 -46.33 19.29 -21.35
CA ASP A 305 -46.86 18.51 -22.49
C ASP A 305 -47.37 17.09 -22.12
N GLY A 306 -47.42 16.72 -20.83
CA GLY A 306 -47.98 15.45 -20.37
C GLY A 306 -47.17 14.19 -20.74
N GLN A 307 -45.96 14.35 -21.28
CA GLN A 307 -45.04 13.25 -21.56
C GLN A 307 -44.16 12.96 -20.34
N THR A 308 -44.49 11.90 -19.60
CA THR A 308 -43.68 11.43 -18.45
C THR A 308 -42.32 10.91 -18.92
N VAL A 309 -41.30 11.74 -18.90
CA VAL A 309 -39.92 11.32 -19.15
C VAL A 309 -39.37 10.68 -17.88
N ILE A 310 -39.34 9.34 -17.83
CA ILE A 310 -38.62 8.60 -16.79
C ILE A 310 -37.13 8.87 -16.98
N ALA A 311 -36.59 9.83 -16.25
CA ALA A 311 -35.21 10.24 -16.34
C ALA A 311 -34.28 9.14 -15.79
N LYS A 312 -33.78 8.29 -16.69
CA LYS A 312 -32.63 7.42 -16.42
C LYS A 312 -31.41 8.30 -16.17
N ASP A 313 -30.85 8.20 -14.97
CA ASP A 313 -29.67 8.92 -14.51
C ASP A 313 -29.72 10.44 -14.74
N ILE A 314 -30.60 11.15 -14.00
CA ILE A 314 -30.50 12.61 -13.87
C ILE A 314 -29.09 12.95 -13.38
N ARG A 315 -28.34 13.67 -14.21
CA ARG A 315 -26.93 13.97 -13.97
C ARG A 315 -26.82 15.21 -13.10
N LEU A 316 -25.70 15.31 -12.37
CA LEU A 316 -25.35 16.50 -11.58
C LEU A 316 -25.31 17.79 -12.41
N SER A 317 -25.15 17.70 -13.74
CA SER A 317 -25.27 18.82 -14.69
C SER A 317 -26.64 19.50 -14.64
N ASP A 318 -27.70 18.69 -14.54
CA ASP A 318 -29.07 19.08 -14.89
C ASP A 318 -29.70 19.99 -13.80
N PHE A 319 -29.09 20.01 -12.61
CA PHE A 319 -29.43 20.92 -11.51
C PHE A 319 -28.54 22.17 -11.42
N LEU A 320 -27.41 22.19 -12.13
CA LEU A 320 -26.42 23.28 -12.03
C LEU A 320 -26.62 24.40 -13.04
N GLU A 321 -27.43 24.20 -14.08
CA GLU A 321 -27.86 25.27 -15.00
C GLU A 321 -28.90 26.20 -14.37
N ASN A 322 -29.67 25.70 -13.38
CA ASN A 322 -30.77 26.44 -12.75
C ASN A 322 -30.39 27.16 -11.43
N MET A 323 -29.18 26.95 -10.89
CA MET A 323 -28.71 27.69 -9.71
C MET A 323 -28.00 28.99 -10.12
N HIS A 324 -28.79 30.03 -10.37
CA HIS A 324 -28.30 31.41 -10.30
C HIS A 324 -27.91 31.74 -8.85
N ILE A 325 -26.61 31.92 -8.62
CA ILE A 325 -26.02 32.51 -7.41
C ILE A 325 -25.13 33.67 -7.89
#